data_AF-A0A1B7W3C2-F1
#
_entry.id   AF-A0A1B7W3C2-F1
#
_cell.length_a   1.000
_cell.length_b   1.000
_cell.length_c   1.000
_cell.angle_alpha   90.00
_cell.angle_beta   90.00
_cell.angle_gamma   90.00
#
_symmetry.space_group_name_H-M   'P 1'
#
loop_
_entity.id
_entity.type
_entity.pdbx_description
1 polymer ?
#
loop_
_entity_poly.entity_id
_entity_poly.type
_entity_poly.pdbx_seq_one_letter_code
_entity_poly.pdbx_strand_id
1 'polypeptide(L)'
;MARRLYRFMTILAVPALALGLWLWLYYGIGLGPGQGWMHAKLLIVLALLGYHHSCGVLLRQFENGQTQRSHVWFRWFNEAPVLMMLLAVILVVVKPF
;
A
#
# COMPACT_ATOMS: atom_id res chain seq x y z
N MET A 1 6.81 -13.69 16.21
CA MET A 1 6.99 -13.72 14.74
C MET A 1 6.38 -12.50 14.04
N ALA A 2 5.08 -12.20 14.25
CA ALA A 2 4.36 -11.14 13.53
C ALA A 2 5.00 -9.73 13.60
N ARG A 3 5.54 -9.33 14.76
CA ARG A 3 6.26 -8.05 14.91
C ARG A 3 7.55 -7.94 14.09
N ARG A 4 8.26 -9.06 13.86
CA ARG A 4 9.44 -9.10 12.98
C ARG A 4 9.01 -8.94 11.52
N LEU A 5 7.93 -9.59 11.10
CA LEU A 5 7.38 -9.48 9.75
C LEU A 5 6.92 -8.04 9.44
N TYR A 6 6.20 -7.41 10.37
CA TYR A 6 5.77 -6.01 10.22
C TYR A 6 6.95 -5.04 10.06
N ARG A 7 8.01 -5.23 10.87
CA ARG A 7 9.24 -4.46 10.75
C ARG A 7 9.94 -4.67 9.41
N PHE A 8 10.03 -5.92 8.95
CA PHE A 8 10.64 -6.24 7.66
C PHE A 8 9.89 -5.58 6.50
N MET A 9 8.56 -5.66 6.50
CA MET A 9 7.72 -4.96 5.52
C MET A 9 7.93 -3.44 5.56
N THR A 10 8.03 -2.85 6.75
CA THR A 10 8.27 -1.41 6.91
C THR A 10 9.64 -1.02 6.34
N ILE A 11 10.68 -1.81 6.62
CA ILE A 11 12.04 -1.57 6.10
C ILE A 11 12.06 -1.61 4.58
N LEU A 12 11.30 -2.51 3.95
CA LEU A 12 11.18 -2.57 2.49
C LEU A 12 10.30 -1.44 1.91
N ALA A 13 9.29 -0.99 2.65
CA ALA A 13 8.42 0.10 2.22
C ALA A 13 9.17 1.44 2.10
N VAL A 14 10.12 1.70 3.01
CA VAL A 14 10.92 2.95 3.02
C VAL A 14 11.66 3.20 1.70
N PRO A 15 12.53 2.30 1.20
CA PRO A 15 13.23 2.51 -0.07
C PRO A 15 12.26 2.48 -1.26
N ALA A 16 11.18 1.69 -1.22
CA ALA A 16 10.17 1.68 -2.28
C ALA A 16 9.48 3.04 -2.44
N LEU A 17 9.10 3.66 -1.31
CA LEU A 17 8.50 5.00 -1.30
C LEU A 17 9.52 6.08 -1.64
N ALA A 18 10.74 5.99 -1.12
CA ALA A 18 11.80 6.96 -1.38
C ALA A 18 12.16 6.98 -2.88
N LEU A 19 12.38 5.81 -3.49
CA LEU A 19 12.65 5.70 -4.92
C LEU A 19 11.45 6.13 -5.77
N GLY A 20 10.23 5.78 -5.36
CA GLY A 20 9.01 6.21 -6.04
C GLY A 20 8.81 7.72 -6.02
N LEU A 21 9.02 8.36 -4.87
CA LEU A 21 8.98 9.82 -4.72
C LEU A 21 10.12 10.50 -5.47
N TRP A 22 11.32 9.91 -5.47
CA TRP A 22 12.46 10.42 -6.24
C TRP A 22 12.17 10.43 -7.74
N LEU A 23 11.66 9.33 -8.29
CA LEU A 23 11.24 9.24 -9.69
C LEU A 23 10.13 10.25 -10.04
N TRP A 24 9.21 10.49 -9.11
CA TRP A 24 8.13 11.46 -9.33
C TRP A 24 8.63 12.91 -9.28
N LEU A 25 9.33 13.31 -8.21
CA LEU A 25 9.72 14.70 -7.96
C LEU A 25 10.97 15.14 -8.73
N TYR A 26 11.95 14.24 -8.88
CA TYR A 26 13.23 14.59 -9.52
C TYR A 26 13.18 14.38 -11.04
N TYR A 27 12.63 13.26 -11.51
CA TYR A 27 12.51 12.96 -12.94
C TYR A 27 11.22 13.51 -13.58
N GLY A 28 10.28 14.02 -12.78
CA GLY A 28 9.05 14.62 -13.29
C GLY A 28 8.07 13.60 -13.91
N ILE A 29 8.21 12.31 -13.62
CA ILE A 29 7.40 11.26 -14.25
C ILE A 29 5.93 11.42 -13.84
N GLY A 30 5.08 11.85 -14.77
CA GLY A 30 3.65 12.05 -14.54
C GLY A 30 3.24 13.47 -14.09
N LEU A 31 4.11 14.48 -14.26
CA LEU A 31 3.81 15.90 -14.00
C LEU A 31 3.33 16.68 -15.24
N GLY A 32 3.15 16.03 -16.40
CA GLY A 32 2.65 16.65 -17.63
C GLY A 32 1.11 16.68 -17.75
N PRO A 33 0.56 17.45 -18.71
CA PRO A 33 -0.87 17.39 -19.05
C PRO A 33 -1.23 16.01 -19.61
N GLY A 34 -2.35 15.43 -19.14
CA GLY A 34 -2.77 14.05 -19.49
C GLY A 34 -2.02 12.95 -18.71
N GLN A 35 -1.82 13.15 -17.41
CA GLN A 35 -1.17 12.19 -16.52
C GLN A 35 -2.06 11.87 -15.31
N GLY A 36 -3.35 11.66 -15.57
CA GLY A 36 -4.33 11.34 -14.52
C GLY A 36 -4.01 10.00 -13.84
N TRP A 37 -3.41 9.06 -14.58
CA TRP A 37 -2.95 7.79 -14.02
C TRP A 37 -1.92 7.94 -12.90
N MET A 38 -1.11 9.01 -12.89
CA MET A 38 -0.13 9.23 -11.82
C MET A 38 -0.81 9.59 -10.50
N HIS A 39 -1.85 10.43 -10.55
CA HIS A 39 -2.66 10.79 -9.38
C HIS A 39 -3.42 9.58 -8.83
N ALA A 40 -4.03 8.78 -9.70
CA ALA A 40 -4.67 7.54 -9.31
C ALA A 40 -3.67 6.54 -8.68
N LYS A 41 -2.44 6.48 -9.19
CA LYS A 41 -1.40 5.61 -8.63
C LYS A 41 -0.98 6.07 -7.24
N LEU A 42 -0.82 7.38 -7.05
CA LEU A 42 -0.54 7.97 -5.73
C LEU A 42 -1.65 7.67 -4.72
N LEU A 43 -2.91 7.69 -5.15
CA LEU A 43 -4.03 7.30 -4.30
C LEU A 43 -3.93 5.83 -3.85
N ILE A 44 -3.53 4.92 -4.73
CA ILE A 44 -3.27 3.51 -4.36
C ILE A 44 -2.09 3.40 -3.38
N VAL A 45 -1.02 4.18 -3.57
CA VAL A 45 0.11 4.21 -2.63
C VAL A 45 -0.33 4.71 -1.25
N LEU A 46 -1.15 5.75 -1.19
CA LEU A 46 -1.74 6.23 0.08
C LEU A 46 -2.64 5.17 0.73
N ALA A 47 -3.45 4.46 -0.06
CA ALA A 47 -4.26 3.36 0.44
C ALA A 47 -3.40 2.22 1.01
N LEU A 48 -2.31 1.86 0.34
CA LEU A 48 -1.33 0.87 0.82
C LEU A 48 -0.65 1.31 2.12
N LEU A 49 -0.32 2.59 2.26
CA LEU A 49 0.19 3.16 3.51
C LEU A 49 -0.84 3.05 4.65
N GLY A 50 -2.10 3.38 4.37
CA GLY A 50 -3.20 3.20 5.33
C GLY A 50 -3.39 1.72 5.73
N TYR A 51 -3.30 0.82 4.76
CA TYR A 51 -3.33 -0.62 5.01
C TYR A 51 -2.17 -1.07 5.91
N HIS A 52 -0.95 -0.64 5.60
CA HIS A 52 0.22 -0.96 6.44
C HIS A 52 0.05 -0.44 7.87
N HIS A 53 -0.45 0.79 8.05
CA HIS A 53 -0.75 1.30 9.39
C HIS A 53 -1.81 0.45 10.11
N SER A 54 -2.87 0.05 9.40
CA SER A 54 -3.91 -0.82 9.96
C SER A 54 -3.37 -2.18 10.39
N CYS A 55 -2.41 -2.77 9.66
CA CYS A 55 -1.68 -3.97 10.10
C CYS A 55 -0.96 -3.77 11.44
N GLY A 56 -0.38 -2.60 11.66
CA GLY A 56 0.26 -2.25 12.94
C GLY A 56 -0.73 -2.14 14.09
N VAL A 57 -1.90 -1.55 13.86
CA VAL A 57 -3.00 -1.48 14.84
C VAL A 57 -3.52 -2.87 15.18
N LEU A 58 -3.74 -3.69 14.15
CA LEU A 58 -4.25 -5.05 14.28
C LEU A 58 -3.25 -5.93 15.04
N LEU A 59 -1.95 -5.81 14.75
CA LEU A 59 -0.88 -6.48 15.49
C LEU A 59 -0.93 -6.14 16.98
N ARG A 60 -1.08 -4.86 17.35
CA ARG A 60 -1.21 -4.44 18.75
C ARG A 60 -2.47 -5.00 19.41
N GLN A 61 -3.59 -5.04 18.69
CA GLN A 61 -4.83 -5.64 19.20
C GLN A 61 -4.69 -7.14 19.45
N PHE A 62 -4.00 -7.86 18.54
CA PHE A 62 -3.67 -9.28 18.70
C PHE A 62 -2.76 -9.53 19.91
N GLU A 63 -1.73 -8.70 20.10
CA GLU A 63 -0.83 -8.81 21.26
C GLU A 63 -1.55 -8.52 22.58
N ASN A 64 -2.57 -7.67 22.56
CA ASN A 64 -3.40 -7.34 23.73
C ASN A 64 -4.59 -8.32 23.92
N GLY A 65 -4.73 -9.34 23.07
CA GLY A 65 -5.84 -10.31 23.14
C GLY A 65 -7.23 -9.73 22.85
N GLN A 66 -7.32 -8.52 22.29
CA GLN A 66 -8.60 -7.81 22.03
C GLN A 66 -9.16 -8.08 20.63
N THR A 67 -8.80 -9.20 20.01
CA THR A 67 -9.20 -9.48 18.64
C THR A 67 -10.70 -9.82 18.56
N GLN A 68 -11.51 -8.82 18.23
CA GLN A 68 -12.96 -8.98 18.07
C GLN A 68 -13.40 -9.22 16.61
N ARG A 69 -12.45 -9.46 15.69
CA ARG A 69 -12.73 -9.63 14.26
C ARG A 69 -12.84 -11.11 13.90
N SER A 70 -13.80 -11.44 13.05
CA SER A 70 -14.02 -12.81 12.58
C SER A 70 -12.95 -13.27 11.59
N HIS A 71 -12.77 -14.58 11.45
CA HIS A 71 -11.86 -15.18 10.46
C HIS A 71 -12.13 -14.70 9.03
N VAL A 72 -13.42 -14.48 8.68
CA VAL A 72 -13.81 -13.97 7.36
C VAL A 72 -13.29 -12.55 7.12
N TRP A 73 -13.30 -11.70 8.16
CA TRP A 73 -12.74 -10.35 8.06
C TRP A 73 -11.24 -10.39 7.75
N PHE A 74 -10.49 -11.29 8.40
CA PHE A 74 -9.05 -11.46 8.13
C PHE A 74 -8.76 -11.98 6.73
N ARG A 75 -9.61 -12.84 6.15
CA ARG A 75 -9.46 -13.27 4.75
C ARG A 75 -9.56 -12.10 3.79
N TRP A 76 -10.64 -11.32 3.88
CA TRP A 76 -10.83 -10.14 3.06
C TRP A 76 -9.73 -9.10 3.27
N PHE A 77 -9.30 -8.89 4.52
CA PHE A 77 -8.18 -8.01 4.82
C PHE A 77 -6.90 -8.46 4.12
N ASN A 78 -6.61 -9.77 4.12
CA ASN A 78 -5.43 -10.32 3.45
C ASN A 78 -5.53 -10.30 1.91
N GLU A 79 -6.73 -10.24 1.35
CA GLU A 79 -6.97 -10.09 -0.09
C GLU A 79 -6.86 -8.63 -0.57
N ALA A 80 -7.05 -7.65 0.31
CA ALA A 80 -6.99 -6.22 -0.05
C ALA A 80 -5.65 -5.80 -0.71
N PRO A 81 -4.46 -6.24 -0.25
CA PRO A 81 -3.19 -5.98 -0.94
C PRO A 81 -3.14 -6.50 -2.37
N VAL A 82 -3.72 -7.68 -2.62
CA VAL A 82 -3.75 -8.29 -3.95
C VAL A 82 -4.64 -7.46 -4.88
N LEU A 83 -5.81 -7.02 -4.40
CA LEU A 83 -6.70 -6.15 -5.16
C LEU A 83 -6.02 -4.80 -5.48
N MET A 84 -5.33 -4.19 -4.50
CA MET A 84 -4.58 -2.95 -4.71
C MET A 84 -3.43 -3.14 -5.72
N MET A 85 -2.70 -4.25 -5.66
CA MET A 85 -1.66 -4.59 -6.62
C MET A 85 -2.24 -4.71 -8.04
N LEU A 86 -3.36 -5.41 -8.19
CA LEU A 86 -4.01 -5.63 -9.48
C LEU A 86 -4.49 -4.30 -10.09
N LEU A 87 -5.13 -3.45 -9.29
CA LEU A 87 -5.51 -2.09 -9.69
C LEU A 87 -4.30 -1.25 -10.10
N ALA A 88 -3.21 -1.30 -9.33
CA ALA A 88 -1.99 -0.56 -9.65
C ALA A 88 -1.37 -1.02 -10.98
N VAL A 89 -1.35 -2.34 -11.25
CA VAL A 89 -0.84 -2.89 -12.51
C VAL A 89 -1.72 -2.46 -13.68
N ILE A 90 -3.04 -2.59 -13.58
CA ILE A 90 -3.97 -2.13 -14.63
C ILE A 90 -3.75 -0.66 -14.92
N LEU A 91 -3.64 0.17 -13.88
CA LEU A 91 -3.45 1.60 -14.02
C LEU A 91 -2.14 1.97 -14.73
N VAL A 92 -1.05 1.25 -14.44
CA VAL A 92 0.27 1.49 -15.07
C VAL A 92 0.33 0.95 -16.50
N VAL A 93 -0.43 -0.10 -16.82
CA VAL A 93 -0.47 -0.71 -18.16
C VAL A 93 -1.39 0.06 -19.08
N VAL A 94 -2.62 0.31 -18.64
CA VAL A 94 -3.65 0.99 -19.44
C VAL A 94 -3.34 2.48 -19.55
N LYS A 95 -2.67 3.06 -18.53
CA LYS A 95 -2.42 4.50 -18.38
C LYS A 95 -3.64 5.31 -18.82
N PRO A 96 -4.82 5.04 -18.23
CA PRO A 96 -5.98 5.81 -18.60
C PRO A 96 -5.69 7.26 -18.20
N PHE A 97 -6.09 8.21 -19.05
CA PHE A 97 -5.98 9.67 -18.85
C PHE A 97 -4.58 10.30 -18.79
#